data_AF-A0A4Q3XUV1-F1
#
_entry.id   AF-A0A4Q3XUV1-F1
#
_cell.length_a   1.000
_cell.length_b   1.000
_cell.length_c   1.000
_cell.angle_alpha   90.00
_cell.angle_beta   90.00
_cell.angle_gamma   90.00
#
_symmetry.space_group_name_H-M   'P 1'
#
loop_
_entity.id
_entity.type
_entity.pdbx_description
1 polymer ?
#
loop_
_entity_poly.entity_id
_entity_poly.type
_entity_poly.pdbx_seq_one_letter_code
_entity_poly.pdbx_strand_id
1 'polypeptide(L)'
;MSAAARGAEGWDGQQWSDVIDVAVVTLDGLIEKHGVPTFIKLDVEGFEAEALAGLSKPVQSLSFEFTTIQRKVAQTCIDRCLSLGYRRFNAALGESQTLIGHWAHADEIVRWLEKLPDQANSGDVYCSL
;
A
#
# COMPACT_ATOMS: atom_id res chain seq x y z
N MET A 1 7.48 -6.41 -15.34
CA MET A 1 8.41 -6.15 -14.22
C MET A 1 8.02 -4.81 -13.61
N SER A 2 7.66 -4.73 -12.32
CA SER A 2 7.95 -3.47 -11.63
C SER A 2 9.47 -3.34 -11.67
N ALA A 3 9.98 -2.25 -12.25
CA ALA A 3 11.42 -2.05 -12.45
C ALA A 3 12.24 -2.24 -11.15
N ALA A 4 11.58 -2.17 -9.99
CA ALA A 4 12.17 -2.24 -8.67
C ALA A 4 12.61 -3.64 -8.20
N ALA A 5 12.02 -4.74 -8.73
CA ALA A 5 12.32 -6.09 -8.23
C ALA A 5 13.63 -6.69 -8.77
N ARG A 6 14.17 -6.15 -9.87
CA ARG A 6 15.42 -6.66 -10.47
C ARG A 6 16.63 -6.37 -9.58
N GLY A 7 17.21 -7.42 -9.00
CA GLY A 7 18.45 -7.36 -8.23
C GLY A 7 18.28 -7.13 -6.73
N ALA A 8 17.06 -7.16 -6.21
CA ALA A 8 16.80 -7.11 -4.78
C ALA A 8 16.97 -8.51 -4.15
N GLU A 9 17.86 -8.65 -3.16
CA GLU A 9 18.21 -9.96 -2.54
C GLU A 9 17.00 -10.72 -1.98
N GLY A 10 15.93 -10.03 -1.57
CA GLY A 10 14.68 -10.64 -1.06
C GLY A 10 13.72 -11.16 -2.14
N TRP A 11 14.02 -10.93 -3.42
CA TRP A 11 13.16 -11.25 -4.57
C TRP A 11 13.86 -12.22 -5.55
N ASP A 12 14.98 -12.82 -5.13
CA ASP A 12 15.78 -13.70 -5.97
C ASP A 12 15.00 -14.97 -6.33
N GLY A 13 14.98 -15.33 -7.62
CA GLY A 13 14.17 -16.43 -8.16
C GLY A 13 12.73 -16.10 -8.54
N GLN A 14 12.20 -14.91 -8.22
CA GLN A 14 10.87 -14.48 -8.65
C GLN A 14 10.93 -13.80 -10.03
N GLN A 15 10.88 -14.59 -11.10
CA GLN A 15 10.93 -14.10 -12.48
C GLN A 15 9.57 -14.22 -13.19
N TRP A 16 8.94 -13.09 -13.45
CA TRP A 16 7.82 -12.98 -14.39
C TRP A 16 8.35 -12.46 -15.74
N SER A 17 8.59 -13.37 -16.68
CA SER A 17 9.10 -13.06 -18.03
C SER A 17 8.03 -12.50 -18.97
N ASP A 18 6.76 -12.81 -18.69
CA ASP A 18 5.66 -12.57 -19.60
C ASP A 18 4.90 -11.30 -19.21
N VAL A 19 4.48 -10.55 -20.22
CA VAL A 19 3.63 -9.37 -20.06
C VAL A 19 2.31 -9.66 -20.74
N ILE A 20 1.23 -9.43 -20.02
CA ILE A 20 -0.13 -9.57 -20.53
C ILE A 20 -0.89 -8.26 -20.31
N ASP A 21 -1.78 -7.95 -21.24
CA ASP A 21 -2.74 -6.86 -21.05
C ASP A 21 -3.89 -7.35 -20.18
N VAL A 22 -4.20 -6.59 -19.13
CA VAL A 22 -5.32 -6.85 -18.23
C VAL A 22 -6.24 -5.64 -18.20
N ALA A 23 -7.55 -5.89 -18.17
CA ALA A 23 -8.51 -4.82 -17.93
C ALA A 23 -8.40 -4.37 -16.47
N VAL A 24 -8.23 -3.07 -16.26
CA VAL A 24 -8.19 -2.46 -14.92
C VAL A 24 -9.54 -1.84 -14.57
N VAL A 25 -9.84 -1.81 -13.27
CA VAL A 25 -11.03 -1.17 -12.70
C VAL A 25 -10.61 -0.18 -11.62
N THR A 26 -11.48 0.78 -11.28
CA THR A 26 -11.24 1.72 -10.17
C THR A 26 -11.92 1.23 -8.90
N LEU A 27 -11.41 1.67 -7.75
CA LEU A 27 -12.07 1.43 -6.46
C LEU A 27 -13.49 2.03 -6.44
N ASP A 28 -13.69 3.20 -7.03
CA ASP A 28 -15.02 3.79 -7.19
C ASP A 28 -15.97 2.90 -8.01
N GLY A 29 -15.50 2.30 -9.11
CA GLY A 29 -16.31 1.39 -9.92
C GLY A 29 -16.66 0.10 -9.18
N LEU A 30 -15.74 -0.41 -8.33
CA LEU A 30 -16.02 -1.53 -7.45
C LEU A 30 -17.06 -1.15 -6.37
N ILE A 31 -16.95 0.04 -5.79
CA ILE A 31 -17.90 0.57 -4.79
C ILE A 31 -19.28 0.77 -5.41
N GLU A 32 -19.37 1.31 -6.63
CA GLU A 32 -20.65 1.47 -7.34
C GLU A 32 -21.35 0.13 -7.54
N LYS A 33 -20.59 -0.90 -7.92
CA LYS A 33 -21.13 -2.24 -8.20
C LYS A 33 -21.47 -3.04 -6.95
N HIS A 34 -20.67 -2.92 -5.88
CA HIS A 34 -20.74 -3.82 -4.72
C HIS A 34 -21.18 -3.12 -3.42
N GLY A 35 -21.33 -1.80 -3.43
CA GLY A 35 -21.59 -0.99 -2.24
C GLY A 35 -20.31 -0.56 -1.53
N VAL A 36 -20.46 0.36 -0.57
CA VAL A 36 -19.34 0.92 0.19
C VAL A 36 -18.88 -0.11 1.24
N PRO A 37 -17.63 -0.61 1.16
CA PRO A 37 -17.11 -1.53 2.17
C PRO A 37 -16.72 -0.78 3.44
N THR A 38 -16.67 -1.50 4.56
CA THR A 38 -16.09 -0.98 5.81
C THR A 38 -14.56 -0.99 5.77
N PHE A 39 -13.96 -1.90 4.99
CA PHE A 39 -12.52 -2.05 4.89
C PHE A 39 -12.07 -2.40 3.47
N ILE A 40 -10.93 -1.86 3.04
CA ILE A 40 -10.25 -2.20 1.79
C ILE A 40 -8.81 -2.63 2.10
N LYS A 41 -8.35 -3.77 1.56
CA LYS A 41 -6.92 -4.12 1.50
C LYS A 41 -6.45 -3.95 0.06
N LEU A 42 -5.37 -3.23 -0.12
CA LEU A 42 -4.66 -3.09 -1.39
C LEU A 42 -3.36 -3.89 -1.31
N ASP A 43 -3.20 -4.76 -2.29
CA ASP A 43 -2.05 -5.63 -2.47
C ASP A 43 -1.98 -5.89 -3.98
N VAL A 44 -1.38 -4.92 -4.69
CA VAL A 44 -1.48 -4.83 -6.15
C VAL A 44 -0.10 -4.68 -6.78
N GLU A 45 0.91 -5.22 -6.11
CA GLU A 45 2.26 -5.47 -6.63
C GLU A 45 2.94 -4.20 -7.17
N GLY A 46 2.77 -3.07 -6.47
CA GLY A 46 3.38 -1.78 -6.82
C GLY A 46 2.43 -0.77 -7.48
N PHE A 47 1.17 -1.14 -7.70
CA PHE A 47 0.12 -0.24 -8.24
C PHE A 47 -0.74 0.39 -7.14
N GLU A 48 -0.30 0.40 -5.88
CA GLU A 48 -1.12 0.84 -4.75
C GLU A 48 -1.50 2.31 -4.88
N ALA A 49 -0.59 3.14 -5.39
CA ALA A 49 -0.83 4.56 -5.62
C ALA A 49 -1.90 4.78 -6.70
N GLU A 50 -1.82 4.04 -7.80
CA GLU A 50 -2.79 4.05 -8.90
C GLU A 50 -4.16 3.55 -8.44
N ALA A 51 -4.20 2.47 -7.65
CA ALA A 51 -5.43 1.96 -7.06
C ALA A 51 -6.10 3.02 -6.16
N LEU A 52 -5.34 3.65 -5.25
CA LEU A 52 -5.84 4.72 -4.38
C LEU A 52 -6.24 5.99 -5.13
N ALA A 53 -5.63 6.29 -6.27
CA ALA A 53 -6.05 7.40 -7.14
C ALA A 53 -7.48 7.18 -7.66
N GLY A 54 -7.89 5.92 -7.85
CA GLY A 54 -9.23 5.52 -8.26
C GLY A 54 -10.30 5.52 -7.16
N LEU A 55 -9.98 5.95 -5.93
CA LEU A 55 -10.92 6.12 -4.82
C LEU A 55 -11.21 7.61 -4.62
N SER A 56 -12.46 8.05 -4.81
CA SER A 56 -12.84 9.48 -4.67
C SER A 56 -13.30 9.87 -3.27
N LYS A 57 -13.83 8.92 -2.49
CA LYS A 57 -14.32 9.14 -1.12
C LYS A 57 -13.68 8.14 -0.17
N PRO A 58 -13.36 8.52 1.08
CA PRO A 58 -12.81 7.58 2.03
C PRO A 58 -13.84 6.52 2.42
N VAL A 59 -13.33 5.33 2.74
CA VAL A 59 -14.06 4.30 3.50
C VAL A 59 -13.63 4.38 4.96
N GLN A 60 -14.26 3.60 5.84
CA GLN A 60 -13.95 3.67 7.29
C GLN A 60 -12.47 3.38 7.58
N SER A 61 -11.90 2.37 6.93
CA SER A 61 -10.48 2.05 7.05
C SER A 61 -9.97 1.36 5.79
N LEU A 62 -8.67 1.46 5.54
CA LEU A 62 -8.03 0.68 4.49
C LEU A 62 -6.61 0.28 4.90
N SER A 63 -6.02 -0.63 4.15
CA SER A 63 -4.59 -0.93 4.21
C SER A 63 -4.03 -1.04 2.80
N PHE A 64 -2.74 -0.75 2.65
CA PHE A 64 -2.00 -0.98 1.41
C PHE A 64 -0.64 -1.58 1.72
N GLU A 65 -0.20 -2.49 0.85
CA GLU A 65 1.13 -3.06 0.91
C GLU A 65 2.20 -1.98 0.64
N PHE A 66 3.32 -2.07 1.34
CA PHE A 66 4.55 -1.41 0.94
C PHE A 66 5.64 -2.45 0.73
N THR A 67 6.54 -2.15 -0.20
CA THR A 67 7.83 -2.85 -0.31
C THR A 67 8.96 -1.86 -0.09
N THR A 68 10.06 -2.31 0.52
CA THR A 68 11.25 -1.48 0.77
C THR A 68 11.84 -0.99 -0.56
N ILE A 69 11.81 -1.82 -1.59
CA ILE A 69 12.25 -1.46 -2.95
C ILE A 69 11.38 -0.38 -3.62
N GLN A 70 10.15 -0.15 -3.13
CA GLN A 70 9.20 0.84 -3.68
C GLN A 70 8.69 1.83 -2.61
N ARG A 71 9.53 2.24 -1.65
CA ARG A 71 9.15 3.21 -0.59
C ARG A 71 8.43 4.48 -1.10
N LYS A 72 8.77 4.97 -2.30
CA LYS A 72 8.11 6.13 -2.91
C LYS A 72 6.63 5.89 -3.24
N VAL A 73 6.27 4.66 -3.62
CA VAL A 73 4.86 4.27 -3.84
C VAL A 73 4.10 4.37 -2.52
N ALA A 74 4.66 3.80 -1.45
CA ALA A 74 4.07 3.90 -0.11
C ALA A 74 3.92 5.35 0.37
N GLN A 75 4.91 6.22 0.15
CA GLN A 75 4.80 7.65 0.46
C GLN A 75 3.65 8.33 -0.31
N THR A 76 3.53 8.02 -1.60
CA THR A 76 2.43 8.55 -2.46
C THR A 76 1.07 8.06 -1.97
N CYS A 77 0.98 6.80 -1.51
CA CYS A 77 -0.22 6.26 -0.91
C CYS A 77 -0.61 7.00 0.39
N ILE A 78 0.36 7.28 1.26
CA ILE A 78 0.14 8.04 2.51
C ILE A 78 -0.40 9.44 2.19
N ASP A 79 0.22 10.16 1.24
CA ASP A 79 -0.23 11.49 0.82
C ASP A 79 -1.66 11.45 0.27
N ARG A 80 -1.95 10.43 -0.55
CA ARG A 80 -3.31 10.23 -1.07
C ARG A 80 -4.30 9.95 0.06
N CYS A 81 -3.96 9.12 1.04
CA CYS A 81 -4.80 8.87 2.20
C CYS A 81 -5.06 10.15 3.02
N LEU A 82 -4.05 10.98 3.26
CA LEU A 82 -4.24 12.27 3.92
C LEU A 82 -5.21 13.17 3.16
N SER A 83 -5.09 13.24 1.83
CA SER A 83 -5.97 14.03 0.96
C SER A 83 -7.43 13.54 0.99
N LEU A 84 -7.66 12.25 1.24
CA LEU A 84 -8.98 11.63 1.38
C LEU A 84 -9.59 11.83 2.77
N GLY A 85 -8.82 12.31 3.74
CA GLY A 85 -9.30 12.61 5.09
C GLY A 85 -8.87 11.64 6.18
N TYR A 86 -8.06 10.62 5.88
CA TYR A 86 -7.52 9.73 6.91
C TYR A 86 -6.63 10.50 7.89
N ARG A 87 -6.67 10.11 9.17
CA ARG A 87 -5.96 10.82 10.27
C ARG A 87 -5.12 9.90 11.14
N ARG A 88 -5.44 8.61 11.16
CA ARG A 88 -4.80 7.61 12.02
C ARG A 88 -4.13 6.57 11.16
N PHE A 89 -2.86 6.34 11.39
CA PHE A 89 -2.05 5.38 10.66
C PHE A 89 -1.37 4.40 11.61
N ASN A 90 -1.14 3.18 11.14
CA ASN A 90 -0.31 2.18 11.81
C ASN A 90 0.34 1.29 10.74
N ALA A 91 1.23 0.39 11.11
CA ALA A 91 1.82 -0.53 10.15
C ALA A 91 2.06 -1.92 10.77
N ALA A 92 2.14 -2.93 9.92
CA ALA A 92 2.64 -4.26 10.25
C ALA A 92 3.82 -4.58 9.33
N LEU A 93 4.84 -5.27 9.85
CA LEU A 93 6.00 -5.68 9.07
C LEU A 93 5.88 -7.14 8.63
N GLY A 94 6.15 -7.40 7.35
CA GLY A 94 5.96 -8.70 6.71
C GLY A 94 4.56 -9.27 6.97
N GLU A 95 4.48 -10.59 7.04
CA GLU A 95 3.23 -11.33 7.29
C GLU A 95 2.84 -11.43 8.77
N SER A 96 3.42 -10.60 9.64
CA SER A 96 3.20 -10.72 11.09
C SER A 96 1.78 -10.37 11.53
N GLN A 97 1.08 -9.54 10.74
CA GLN A 97 -0.22 -8.96 11.06
C GLN A 97 -0.27 -8.30 12.45
N THR A 98 0.90 -7.95 12.99
CA THR A 98 1.06 -7.37 14.31
C THR A 98 1.43 -5.91 14.15
N LEU A 99 0.58 -5.03 14.66
CA LEU A 99 0.79 -3.60 14.55
C LEU A 99 2.02 -3.17 15.37
N ILE A 100 2.87 -2.32 14.78
CA ILE A 100 4.16 -1.91 15.34
C ILE A 100 4.04 -0.99 16.57
N GLY A 101 2.83 -0.55 16.92
CA GLY A 101 2.60 0.26 18.09
C GLY A 101 1.24 0.94 18.11
N HIS A 102 1.25 2.18 18.62
CA HIS A 102 0.06 3.01 18.68
C HIS A 102 -0.28 3.60 17.30
N TRP A 103 -1.55 3.95 17.12
CA TRP A 103 -1.97 4.70 15.94
C TRP A 103 -1.36 6.10 15.98
N ALA A 104 -0.70 6.48 14.90
CA ALA A 104 0.10 7.70 14.78
C ALA A 104 -0.35 8.57 13.59
N HIS A 105 0.23 9.76 13.47
CA HIS A 105 0.06 10.61 12.27
C HIS A 105 0.91 10.07 11.10
N ALA A 106 0.55 10.47 9.87
CA ALA A 106 1.23 10.06 8.65
C ALA A 106 2.75 10.27 8.69
N ASP A 107 3.22 11.41 9.21
CA ASP A 107 4.66 11.73 9.24
C ASP A 107 5.48 10.72 10.05
N GLU A 108 4.89 10.09 11.07
CA GLU A 108 5.57 9.06 11.85
C GLU A 108 5.74 7.77 11.04
N ILE A 109 4.72 7.38 10.27
CA ILE A 109 4.79 6.21 9.39
C ILE A 109 5.78 6.46 8.24
N VAL A 110 5.81 7.67 7.66
CA VAL A 110 6.80 8.04 6.63
C VAL A 110 8.21 7.89 7.19
N ARG A 111 8.50 8.47 8.36
CA ARG A 111 9.81 8.34 9.02
C ARG A 111 10.16 6.90 9.39
N TRP A 112 9.16 6.09 9.72
CA TRP A 112 9.36 4.67 10.00
C TRP A 112 9.75 3.90 8.73
N LEU A 113 9.02 4.09 7.63
CA LEU A 113 9.31 3.48 6.32
C LEU A 113 10.71 3.84 5.81
N GLU A 114 11.13 5.10 5.96
CA GLU A 114 12.46 5.58 5.57
C GLU A 114 13.61 4.90 6.33
N LYS A 115 13.35 4.48 7.57
CA LYS A 115 14.35 3.85 8.44
C LYS A 115 14.41 2.34 8.32
N LEU A 116 13.45 1.71 7.66
CA LEU A 116 13.47 0.25 7.47
C LEU A 116 14.70 -0.14 6.67
N PRO A 117 15.43 -1.20 7.05
CA PRO A 117 16.46 -1.77 6.19
C PRO A 117 15.82 -2.44 4.97
N ASP A 118 16.54 -2.56 3.86
CA ASP A 118 15.98 -3.19 2.65
C ASP A 118 15.57 -4.65 2.87
N GLN A 119 16.26 -5.36 3.78
CA GLN A 119 15.94 -6.72 4.20
C GLN A 119 14.59 -6.85 4.92
N ALA A 120 13.99 -5.75 5.37
CA ALA A 120 12.64 -5.76 5.92
C ALA A 120 11.59 -6.15 4.86
N ASN A 121 11.96 -6.02 3.57
CA ASN A 121 11.24 -6.48 2.38
C ASN A 121 9.88 -5.83 2.13
N SER A 122 8.87 -6.13 2.94
CA SER A 122 7.49 -5.66 2.75
C SER A 122 6.71 -5.58 4.06
N GLY A 123 5.49 -5.07 3.97
CA GLY A 123 4.51 -5.03 5.05
C GLY A 123 3.29 -4.22 4.64
N ASP A 124 2.46 -3.87 5.61
CA ASP A 124 1.23 -3.12 5.38
C ASP A 124 1.20 -1.81 6.16
N VAL A 125 0.70 -0.76 5.53
CA VAL A 125 0.26 0.46 6.23
C VAL A 125 -1.25 0.43 6.34
N TYR A 126 -1.76 0.64 7.55
CA TYR A 126 -3.18 0.74 7.88
C TYR A 126 -3.57 2.21 8.08
N CYS A 127 -4.74 2.58 7.57
CA CYS A 127 -5.30 3.93 7.60
C CYS A 127 -6.73 3.91 8.14
N SER A 128 -7.07 4.84 9.03
CA SER A 128 -8.43 5.04 9.54
C SER A 128 -8.78 6.52 9.58
N LEU A 129 -10.07 6.80 9.30
CA LEU A 129 -10.67 8.13 9.46
C LEU A 129 -10.51 8.63 10.90
#